data_AF-A0A923PNJ2-F1
#
_entry.id   AF-A0A923PNJ2-F1
#
_cell.length_a   1.000
_cell.length_b   1.000
_cell.length_c   1.000
_cell.angle_alpha   90.00
_cell.angle_beta   90.00
_cell.angle_gamma   90.00
#
_symmetry.space_group_name_H-M   'P 1'
#
loop_
_entity.id
_entity.type
_entity.pdbx_description
1 polymer ?
#
loop_
_entity_poly.entity_id
_entity_poly.type
_entity_poly.pdbx_seq_one_letter_code
_entity_poly.pdbx_strand_id
1 'polypeptide(L)'
;MYTLAKLLGIGALLLIICANAAHTAFDSYYGFYYEDSNTAELLAANPASRLAAAVAQAKPVRMFCGYTGFGTGYGFFAPNVASDFITLYEVKDACGESLRQTNLPPFHHKESVIRYLSATGMFLDKITKDSVELGLQKDFLDVVQRQMADYVRRQDTHAASVTLDLYLYDYATLAAAPRAEQLENLFYVDSQTSTQP
;
A
#
# COMPACT_ATOMS: atom_id res chain seq x y z
N MET A 1 -23.99 -3.51 30.76
CA MET A 1 -24.82 -4.29 29.82
C MET A 1 -24.75 -3.64 28.44
N TYR A 2 -24.35 -4.36 27.41
CA TYR A 2 -24.43 -3.87 26.03
C TYR A 2 -25.89 -3.92 25.56
N THR A 3 -26.38 -2.86 24.93
CA THR A 3 -27.70 -2.86 24.29
C THR A 3 -27.65 -3.68 23.00
N LEU A 4 -28.78 -4.28 22.60
CA LEU A 4 -28.89 -5.06 21.36
C LEU A 4 -28.34 -4.31 20.13
N ALA A 5 -28.58 -3.00 20.06
CA ALA A 5 -28.05 -2.12 19.02
C ALA A 5 -26.50 -2.08 18.97
N LYS A 6 -25.83 -2.09 20.14
CA LYS A 6 -24.35 -2.12 20.20
C LYS A 6 -23.81 -3.46 19.73
N LEU A 7 -24.46 -4.56 20.10
CA LEU A 7 -24.07 -5.90 19.65
C LEU A 7 -24.25 -6.05 18.13
N LEU A 8 -25.34 -5.52 17.57
CA LEU A 8 -25.56 -5.50 16.12
C LEU A 8 -24.51 -4.65 15.41
N GLY A 9 -24.15 -3.49 15.96
CA GLY A 9 -23.08 -2.63 15.41
C GLY A 9 -21.71 -3.32 15.40
N ILE A 10 -21.34 -3.98 16.50
CA ILE A 10 -20.09 -4.76 16.58
C ILE A 10 -20.12 -5.94 15.61
N GLY A 11 -21.26 -6.65 15.52
CA GLY A 11 -21.42 -7.76 14.58
C GLY A 11 -21.29 -7.31 13.12
N ALA A 12 -21.88 -6.17 12.76
CA ALA A 12 -21.74 -5.59 11.43
C ALA A 12 -20.29 -5.19 11.11
N LEU A 13 -19.58 -4.61 12.08
CA LEU A 13 -18.16 -4.25 11.92
C LEU A 13 -17.29 -5.50 11.72
N LEU A 14 -17.48 -6.53 12.53
CA LEU A 14 -16.75 -7.80 12.39
C LEU A 14 -17.04 -8.46 11.04
N LEU A 15 -18.30 -8.45 10.60
CA LEU A 15 -18.67 -8.98 9.29
C LEU A 15 -17.94 -8.25 8.16
N ILE A 16 -17.88 -6.91 8.22
CA ILE A 16 -17.14 -6.09 7.24
C ILE A 16 -15.65 -6.46 7.23
N ILE A 17 -15.03 -6.57 8.40
CA ILE A 17 -13.60 -6.92 8.51
C ILE A 17 -13.34 -8.33 7.95
N CYS A 18 -14.14 -9.31 8.34
CA CYS A 18 -14.00 -10.69 7.88
C CYS A 18 -14.26 -10.82 6.37
N ALA A 19 -15.28 -10.16 5.84
CA ALA A 19 -15.57 -10.17 4.41
C ALA A 19 -14.43 -9.54 3.60
N ASN A 20 -13.86 -8.44 4.09
CA ASN A 20 -12.75 -7.80 3.42
C ASN A 20 -11.48 -8.65 3.46
N ALA A 21 -11.18 -9.28 4.60
CA ALA A 21 -10.05 -10.21 4.72
C ALA A 21 -10.22 -11.46 3.83
N ALA A 22 -11.44 -11.97 3.71
CA ALA A 22 -11.73 -13.10 2.81
C ALA A 22 -11.59 -12.69 1.34
N HIS A 23 -12.11 -11.52 0.96
CA HIS A 23 -12.01 -11.00 -0.41
C HIS A 23 -10.54 -10.85 -0.83
N THR A 24 -9.71 -10.20 0.00
CA THR A 24 -8.30 -10.02 -0.30
C THR A 24 -7.54 -11.34 -0.32
N ALA A 25 -7.89 -12.30 0.55
CA ALA A 25 -7.28 -13.63 0.54
C ALA A 25 -7.60 -14.40 -0.75
N PHE A 26 -8.86 -14.35 -1.23
CA PHE A 26 -9.22 -14.98 -2.51
C PHE A 26 -8.52 -14.30 -3.68
N ASP A 27 -8.57 -12.97 -3.78
CA ASP A 27 -7.94 -12.23 -4.86
C ASP A 27 -6.43 -12.49 -4.91
N SER A 28 -5.77 -12.51 -3.75
CA SER A 28 -4.32 -12.79 -3.66
C SER A 28 -3.99 -14.24 -4.01
N TYR A 29 -4.78 -15.21 -3.52
CA TYR A 29 -4.55 -16.62 -3.80
C TYR A 29 -4.74 -16.92 -5.28
N TYR A 30 -5.86 -16.49 -5.87
CA TYR A 30 -6.14 -16.77 -7.26
C TYR A 30 -5.24 -15.98 -8.21
N GLY A 31 -5.02 -14.68 -7.96
CA GLY A 31 -4.13 -13.85 -8.78
C GLY A 31 -2.68 -14.33 -8.77
N PHE A 32 -2.19 -14.85 -7.63
CA PHE A 32 -0.82 -15.35 -7.54
C PHE A 32 -0.64 -16.73 -8.18
N TYR A 33 -1.54 -17.68 -7.90
CA TYR A 33 -1.34 -19.08 -8.29
C TYR A 33 -1.91 -19.44 -9.67
N TYR A 34 -2.78 -18.61 -10.26
CA TYR A 34 -3.53 -19.00 -11.46
C TYR A 34 -3.34 -18.10 -12.70
N GLU A 35 -2.47 -17.09 -12.65
CA GLU A 35 -2.22 -16.10 -13.73
C GLU A 35 -3.52 -15.43 -14.28
N ASP A 36 -3.40 -14.24 -14.89
CA ASP A 36 -4.56 -13.38 -15.19
C ASP A 36 -5.63 -14.03 -16.09
N SER A 37 -5.27 -15.02 -16.91
CA SER A 37 -6.18 -15.61 -17.88
C SER A 37 -7.35 -16.41 -17.27
N ASN A 38 -7.17 -17.01 -16.08
CA ASN A 38 -8.20 -17.84 -15.44
C ASN A 38 -8.68 -17.31 -14.08
N THR A 39 -8.03 -16.28 -13.54
CA THR A 39 -8.32 -15.74 -12.20
C THR A 39 -9.76 -15.25 -12.07
N ALA A 40 -10.26 -14.48 -13.04
CA ALA A 40 -11.63 -13.95 -13.01
C ALA A 40 -12.68 -15.07 -13.06
N GLU A 41 -12.45 -16.12 -13.84
CA GLU A 41 -13.37 -17.26 -13.95
C GLU A 41 -13.41 -18.08 -12.65
N LEU A 42 -12.25 -18.33 -12.05
CA LEU A 42 -12.14 -19.06 -10.78
C LEU A 42 -12.76 -18.29 -9.60
N LEU A 43 -12.57 -16.97 -9.55
CA LEU A 43 -13.22 -16.10 -8.57
C LEU A 43 -14.75 -16.07 -8.76
N ALA A 44 -15.21 -16.00 -10.00
CA ALA A 44 -16.65 -16.02 -10.32
C ALA A 44 -17.31 -17.38 -10.03
N ALA A 45 -16.57 -18.47 -10.15
CA ALA A 45 -17.05 -19.81 -9.80
C ALA A 45 -17.11 -20.06 -8.29
N ASN A 46 -16.32 -19.36 -7.49
CA ASN A 46 -16.25 -19.55 -6.04
C ASN A 46 -17.34 -18.74 -5.30
N PRO A 47 -18.34 -19.39 -4.66
CA PRO A 47 -19.45 -18.69 -4.00
C PRO A 47 -18.99 -17.89 -2.77
N ALA A 48 -17.94 -18.34 -2.07
CA ALA A 48 -17.38 -17.62 -0.92
C ALA A 48 -16.65 -16.36 -1.37
N SER A 49 -15.90 -16.43 -2.49
CA SER A 49 -15.26 -15.26 -3.09
C SER A 49 -16.29 -14.23 -3.53
N ARG A 50 -17.35 -14.66 -4.22
CA ARG A 50 -18.46 -13.77 -4.64
C ARG A 50 -19.15 -13.08 -3.48
N LEU A 51 -19.42 -13.80 -2.39
CA LEU A 51 -20.05 -13.21 -1.22
C LEU A 51 -19.13 -12.18 -0.55
N ALA A 52 -17.85 -12.52 -0.39
CA ALA A 52 -16.85 -11.64 0.17
C ALA A 52 -16.69 -10.36 -0.67
N ALA A 53 -16.59 -10.51 -2.00
CA ALA A 53 -16.52 -9.40 -2.95
C ALA A 53 -17.77 -8.52 -2.90
N ALA A 54 -18.98 -9.12 -2.87
CA ALA A 54 -20.22 -8.35 -2.81
C ALA A 54 -20.31 -7.45 -1.55
N VAL A 55 -19.84 -7.95 -0.40
CA VAL A 55 -19.81 -7.18 0.84
C VAL A 55 -18.70 -6.13 0.81
N ALA A 56 -17.48 -6.50 0.39
CA ALA A 56 -16.33 -5.60 0.37
C ALA A 56 -16.47 -4.46 -0.65
N GLN A 57 -17.07 -4.74 -1.82
CA GLN A 57 -17.25 -3.77 -2.90
C GLN A 57 -18.49 -2.89 -2.72
N ALA A 58 -19.35 -3.18 -1.73
CA ALA A 58 -20.46 -2.31 -1.39
C ALA A 58 -19.94 -0.90 -1.07
N LYS A 59 -20.45 0.12 -1.76
CA LYS A 59 -20.00 1.52 -1.65
C LYS A 59 -19.73 2.02 -0.23
N PRO A 60 -20.62 1.83 0.78
CA PRO A 60 -20.36 2.29 2.14
C PRO A 60 -19.23 1.51 2.83
N VAL A 61 -19.10 0.22 2.54
CA VAL A 61 -18.03 -0.64 3.08
C VAL A 61 -16.69 -0.24 2.48
N ARG A 62 -16.62 -0.09 1.16
CA ARG A 62 -15.39 0.35 0.47
C ARG A 62 -14.92 1.71 0.96
N MET A 63 -15.84 2.66 1.17
CA MET A 63 -15.53 3.97 1.72
C MET A 63 -15.00 3.86 3.15
N PHE A 64 -15.67 3.10 4.02
CA PHE A 64 -15.21 2.84 5.39
C PHE A 64 -13.82 2.21 5.41
N CYS A 65 -13.61 1.14 4.64
CA CYS A 65 -12.34 0.43 4.55
C CYS A 65 -11.21 1.31 4.01
N GLY A 66 -11.51 2.20 3.05
CA GLY A 66 -10.54 3.18 2.52
C GLY A 66 -10.14 4.22 3.57
N TYR A 67 -11.10 4.79 4.31
CA TYR A 67 -10.80 5.79 5.35
C TYR A 67 -10.09 5.21 6.58
N THR A 68 -10.38 3.96 6.93
CA THR A 68 -9.83 3.30 8.13
C THR A 68 -8.56 2.50 7.86
N GLY A 69 -8.22 2.28 6.59
CA GLY A 69 -7.13 1.39 6.20
C GLY A 69 -7.47 -0.10 6.31
N PHE A 70 -8.71 -0.49 6.67
CA PHE A 70 -9.09 -1.91 6.62
C PHE A 70 -9.06 -2.50 5.20
N GLY A 71 -9.07 -1.65 4.17
CA GLY A 71 -8.92 -2.00 2.76
C GLY A 71 -7.53 -2.52 2.38
N THR A 72 -6.50 -2.29 3.18
CA THR A 72 -5.09 -2.53 2.79
C THR A 72 -4.61 -3.96 3.02
N GLY A 73 -5.51 -4.93 3.20
CA GLY A 73 -5.13 -6.33 3.26
C GLY A 73 -4.53 -6.79 4.59
N TYR A 74 -5.20 -6.57 5.71
CA TYR A 74 -4.88 -7.21 7.02
C TYR A 74 -4.98 -8.75 7.01
N GLY A 75 -5.21 -9.38 5.86
CA GLY A 75 -5.11 -10.82 5.66
C GLY A 75 -3.64 -11.24 5.55
N PHE A 76 -3.08 -11.66 6.69
CA PHE A 76 -1.69 -12.06 6.95
C PHE A 76 -1.07 -13.17 6.07
N PHE A 77 -1.62 -13.49 4.89
CA PHE A 77 -1.26 -14.69 4.12
C PHE A 77 -1.36 -14.56 2.58
N ALA A 78 -1.06 -13.39 2.01
CA ALA A 78 -0.83 -13.31 0.57
C ALA A 78 0.59 -13.85 0.24
N PRO A 79 0.79 -14.65 -0.83
CA PRO A 79 2.11 -15.12 -1.24
C PRO A 79 3.10 -14.00 -1.63
N ASN A 80 2.63 -12.77 -1.75
CA ASN A 80 3.42 -11.56 -1.99
C ASN A 80 4.17 -11.07 -0.74
N VAL A 81 4.77 -11.97 0.04
CA VAL A 81 5.68 -11.63 1.16
C VAL A 81 7.06 -11.15 0.64
N ALA A 82 7.12 -10.64 -0.59
CA ALA A 82 8.36 -10.39 -1.31
C ALA A 82 8.24 -9.22 -2.29
N SER A 83 7.53 -8.15 -1.95
CA SER A 83 7.69 -6.87 -2.67
C SER A 83 7.38 -5.75 -1.68
N ASP A 84 8.40 -5.35 -0.90
CA ASP A 84 8.30 -4.18 -0.05
C ASP A 84 8.66 -2.94 -0.87
N PHE A 85 7.81 -1.92 -0.75
CA PHE A 85 8.13 -0.61 -1.28
C PHE A 85 9.23 0.04 -0.44
N ILE A 86 10.27 0.51 -1.11
CA ILE A 86 11.33 1.31 -0.51
C ILE A 86 11.08 2.76 -0.88
N THR A 87 10.97 3.59 0.14
CA THR A 87 10.94 5.05 -0.03
C THR A 87 12.34 5.61 0.10
N LEU A 88 12.72 6.56 -0.76
CA LEU A 88 13.94 7.34 -0.64
C LEU A 88 13.58 8.82 -0.56
N TYR A 89 13.91 9.44 0.56
CA TYR A 89 13.75 10.87 0.77
C TYR A 89 15.07 11.57 0.51
N GLU A 90 15.09 12.48 -0.44
CA GLU A 90 16.19 13.40 -0.67
C GLU A 90 15.81 14.79 -0.17
N VAL A 91 16.47 15.25 0.89
CA VAL A 91 16.28 16.56 1.50
C VAL A 91 17.25 17.55 0.87
N LYS A 92 16.75 18.65 0.32
CA LYS A 92 17.55 19.71 -0.31
C LYS A 92 17.35 21.06 0.36
N ASP A 93 18.43 21.83 0.40
CA ASP A 93 18.39 23.22 0.84
C ASP A 93 17.83 24.16 -0.24
N ALA A 94 17.82 25.47 0.06
CA ALA A 94 17.33 26.49 -0.86
C ALA A 94 18.22 26.69 -2.12
N CYS A 95 19.48 26.23 -2.07
CA CYS A 95 20.40 26.24 -3.19
C CYS A 95 20.29 24.97 -4.05
N GLY A 96 19.52 23.98 -3.61
CA GLY A 96 19.35 22.69 -4.28
C GLY A 96 20.40 21.65 -3.89
N GLU A 97 21.25 21.93 -2.91
CA GLU A 97 22.24 20.97 -2.42
C GLU A 97 21.60 19.91 -1.52
N SER A 98 22.03 18.66 -1.69
CA SER A 98 21.53 17.52 -0.92
C SER A 98 22.06 17.60 0.52
N LEU A 99 21.16 17.90 1.47
CA LEU A 99 21.48 17.95 2.89
C LEU A 99 21.55 16.54 3.49
N ARG A 100 20.61 15.68 3.09
CA ARG A 100 20.46 14.33 3.65
C ARG A 100 19.62 13.44 2.75
N GLN A 101 19.99 12.17 2.72
CA GLN A 101 19.14 11.09 2.18
C GLN A 101 18.75 10.12 3.30
N THR A 102 17.49 9.66 3.28
CA THR A 102 16.99 8.66 4.22
C THR A 102 15.92 7.80 3.58
N ASN A 103 15.84 6.53 3.94
CA ASN A 103 14.79 5.64 3.45
C ASN A 103 13.55 5.58 4.35
N LEU A 104 13.65 6.14 5.56
CA LEU A 104 12.57 6.23 6.53
C LEU A 104 12.48 7.66 7.09
N PRO A 105 11.26 8.16 7.35
CA PRO A 105 11.07 9.36 8.16
C PRO A 105 11.62 9.18 9.59
N PRO A 106 11.98 10.28 10.28
CA PRO A 106 12.50 10.22 11.65
C PRO A 106 11.37 9.91 12.65
N PHE A 107 10.93 8.67 12.72
CA PHE A 107 9.92 8.23 13.68
C PHE A 107 10.53 7.97 15.06
N HIS A 108 9.84 8.41 16.11
CA HIS A 108 10.25 8.19 17.50
C HIS A 108 9.59 6.98 18.17
N HIS A 109 8.59 6.37 17.51
CA HIS A 109 7.84 5.25 18.04
C HIS A 109 7.81 4.08 17.05
N LYS A 110 7.98 2.86 17.58
CA LYS A 110 7.90 1.62 16.78
C LYS A 110 6.56 1.48 16.06
N GLU A 111 5.46 1.88 16.71
CA GLU A 111 4.13 1.87 16.11
C GLU A 111 4.05 2.75 14.87
N SER A 112 4.68 3.94 14.88
CA SER A 112 4.72 4.83 13.71
C SER A 112 5.45 4.19 12.54
N VAL A 113 6.56 3.49 12.80
CA VAL A 113 7.30 2.75 11.78
C VAL A 113 6.42 1.65 11.18
N ILE A 114 5.74 0.86 12.00
CA ILE A 114 4.86 -0.23 11.54
C ILE A 114 3.71 0.33 10.70
N ARG A 115 3.00 1.35 11.19
CA ARG A 115 1.88 1.98 10.44
C ARG A 115 2.35 2.57 9.11
N TYR A 116 3.54 3.16 9.09
CA TYR A 116 4.14 3.71 7.87
C TYR A 116 4.44 2.60 6.85
N LEU A 117 5.10 1.53 7.27
CA LEU A 117 5.40 0.39 6.40
C LEU A 117 4.13 -0.31 5.92
N SER A 118 3.10 -0.44 6.77
CA SER A 118 1.80 -0.98 6.34
C SER A 118 1.09 -0.08 5.33
N ALA A 119 1.31 1.24 5.39
CA ALA A 119 0.72 2.18 4.47
C ALA A 119 1.37 2.10 3.08
N THR A 120 2.65 1.78 2.94
CA THR A 120 3.32 1.75 1.62
C THR A 120 2.73 0.72 0.66
N GLY A 121 2.09 -0.33 1.18
CA GLY A 121 1.35 -1.31 0.36
C GLY A 121 0.23 -0.70 -0.49
N MET A 122 -0.29 0.49 -0.13
CA MET A 122 -1.31 1.18 -0.94
C MET A 122 -0.79 1.61 -2.33
N PHE A 123 0.52 1.71 -2.51
CA PHE A 123 1.13 2.08 -3.79
C PHE A 123 1.26 0.90 -4.75
N LEU A 124 0.91 -0.33 -4.35
CA LEU A 124 0.92 -1.49 -5.24
C LEU A 124 0.08 -1.25 -6.51
N ASP A 125 -1.04 -0.56 -6.33
CA ASP A 125 -1.94 -0.18 -7.41
C ASP A 125 -1.27 0.74 -8.46
N LYS A 126 -0.21 1.50 -8.11
CA LYS A 126 0.57 2.29 -9.09
C LYS A 126 1.38 1.43 -10.06
N ILE A 127 1.67 0.18 -9.70
CA ILE A 127 2.47 -0.74 -10.51
C ILE A 127 1.57 -1.67 -11.33
N THR A 128 0.42 -2.08 -10.76
CA THR A 128 -0.44 -3.11 -11.35
C THR A 128 -1.52 -2.56 -12.28
N LYS A 129 -1.86 -1.27 -12.19
CA LYS A 129 -2.94 -0.65 -12.97
C LYS A 129 -2.42 0.48 -13.84
N ASP A 130 -2.98 0.60 -15.04
CA ASP A 130 -2.69 1.74 -15.89
C ASP A 130 -3.20 3.05 -15.27
N SER A 131 -2.51 4.15 -15.56
CA SER A 131 -2.85 5.48 -15.00
C SER A 131 -4.30 5.92 -15.26
N VAL A 132 -4.89 5.46 -16.37
CA VAL A 132 -6.29 5.72 -16.74
C VAL A 132 -7.27 4.95 -15.83
N GLU A 133 -6.92 3.71 -15.45
CA GLU A 133 -7.74 2.87 -14.57
C GLU A 133 -7.71 3.36 -13.11
N LEU A 134 -6.58 3.94 -12.68
CA LEU A 134 -6.44 4.51 -11.35
C LEU A 134 -7.33 5.74 -11.13
N GLY A 135 -7.50 6.60 -12.14
CA GLY A 135 -8.35 7.80 -12.04
C GLY A 135 -8.10 8.61 -10.75
N LEU A 136 -9.16 8.87 -9.97
CA LEU A 136 -9.09 9.60 -8.69
C LEU A 136 -8.20 8.92 -7.63
N GLN A 137 -7.99 7.60 -7.73
CA GLN A 137 -7.12 6.88 -6.81
C GLN A 137 -5.66 7.29 -7.02
N LYS A 138 -5.25 7.58 -8.26
CA LYS A 138 -3.91 8.11 -8.55
C LYS A 138 -3.69 9.43 -7.81
N ASP A 139 -4.61 10.38 -7.97
CA ASP A 139 -4.52 11.70 -7.34
C ASP A 139 -4.44 11.58 -5.80
N PHE A 140 -5.23 10.66 -5.23
CA PHE A 140 -5.15 10.35 -3.80
C PHE A 140 -3.77 9.84 -3.40
N LEU A 141 -3.22 8.87 -4.12
CA LEU A 141 -1.90 8.30 -3.83
C LEU A 141 -0.78 9.34 -4.00
N ASP A 142 -0.87 10.22 -5.01
CA ASP A 142 0.08 11.31 -5.23
C ASP A 142 0.02 12.33 -4.08
N VAL A 143 -1.18 12.64 -3.58
CA VAL A 143 -1.35 13.48 -2.39
C VAL A 143 -0.75 12.81 -1.16
N VAL A 144 -0.98 11.51 -0.94
CA VAL A 144 -0.38 10.78 0.18
C VAL A 144 1.14 10.82 0.12
N GLN A 145 1.74 10.51 -1.04
CA GLN A 145 3.19 10.54 -1.25
C GLN A 145 3.75 11.97 -1.03
N ARG A 146 3.06 13.01 -1.51
CA ARG A 146 3.46 14.40 -1.25
C ARG A 146 3.37 14.77 0.23
N GLN A 147 2.34 14.31 0.95
CA GLN A 147 2.22 14.54 2.40
C GLN A 147 3.31 13.81 3.19
N MET A 148 3.73 12.63 2.74
CA MET A 148 4.87 11.91 3.30
C MET A 148 6.17 12.71 3.12
N ALA A 149 6.42 13.27 1.93
CA ALA A 149 7.56 14.15 1.68
C ALA A 149 7.50 15.42 2.54
N ASP A 150 6.31 16.04 2.64
CA ASP A 150 6.10 17.23 3.43
C ASP A 150 6.30 17.01 4.94
N TYR A 151 5.91 15.84 5.45
CA TYR A 151 6.21 15.47 6.84
C TYR A 151 7.72 15.48 7.09
N VAL A 152 8.53 14.86 6.23
CA VAL A 152 9.99 14.85 6.38
C VAL A 152 10.58 16.25 6.25
N ARG A 153 10.08 17.06 5.31
CA ARG A 153 10.50 18.46 5.12
C ARG A 153 10.31 19.28 6.40
N ARG A 154 9.16 19.15 7.06
CA ARG A 154 8.84 19.90 8.29
C ARG A 154 9.71 19.53 9.50
N GLN A 155 10.42 18.40 9.45
CA GLN A 155 11.33 17.98 10.51
C GLN A 155 12.71 18.63 10.40
N ASP A 156 13.01 19.31 9.30
CA ASP A 156 14.29 19.96 9.05
C ASP A 156 14.07 21.44 8.69
N THR A 157 14.53 22.34 9.57
CA THR A 157 14.37 23.79 9.39
C THR A 157 15.17 24.35 8.22
N HIS A 158 16.17 23.62 7.74
CA HIS A 158 17.01 24.02 6.60
C HIS A 158 16.52 23.43 5.27
N ALA A 159 15.52 22.53 5.30
CA ALA A 159 14.96 21.94 4.10
C ALA A 159 14.07 22.93 3.34
N ALA A 160 14.47 23.28 2.12
CA ALA A 160 13.63 24.01 1.18
C ALA A 160 12.74 23.07 0.37
N SER A 161 13.24 21.87 0.05
CA SER A 161 12.46 20.84 -0.61
C SER A 161 12.83 19.43 -0.16
N VAL A 162 11.88 18.50 -0.31
CA VAL A 162 12.10 17.07 -0.14
C VAL A 162 11.48 16.34 -1.32
N THR A 163 12.29 15.56 -2.02
CA THR A 163 11.80 14.60 -3.03
C THR A 163 11.64 13.24 -2.37
N LEU A 164 10.49 12.61 -2.60
CA LEU A 164 10.21 11.24 -2.20
C LEU A 164 10.10 10.37 -3.44
N ASP A 165 11.13 9.56 -3.66
CA ASP A 165 11.15 8.53 -4.68
C ASP A 165 10.65 7.20 -4.12
N LEU A 166 9.81 6.53 -4.89
CA LEU A 166 9.23 5.25 -4.54
C LEU A 166 9.83 4.17 -5.44
N TYR A 167 10.36 3.12 -4.80
CA TYR A 167 10.92 1.95 -5.46
C TYR A 167 10.20 0.69 -5.03
N LEU A 168 10.14 -0.31 -5.90
CA LEU A 168 9.77 -1.68 -5.55
C LEU A 168 11.03 -2.54 -5.51
N TYR A 169 11.21 -3.31 -4.44
CA TYR A 169 12.31 -4.25 -4.34
C TYR A 169 12.05 -5.49 -5.21
N ASP A 170 12.96 -5.81 -6.12
CA ASP A 170 12.94 -7.03 -6.94
C ASP A 170 13.60 -8.19 -6.18
N TYR A 171 12.80 -9.10 -5.64
CA TYR A 171 13.36 -10.25 -4.93
C TYR A 171 13.90 -11.27 -5.92
N ALA A 172 15.14 -11.73 -5.68
CA ALA A 172 15.76 -12.77 -6.48
C ALA A 172 14.89 -14.04 -6.50
N THR A 173 14.54 -14.52 -7.69
CA THR A 173 13.80 -15.77 -7.86
C THR A 173 14.71 -16.98 -7.63
N LEU A 174 14.14 -18.14 -7.25
CA LEU A 174 14.89 -19.39 -7.13
C LEU A 174 15.60 -19.79 -8.45
N ALA A 175 15.04 -19.40 -9.60
CA ALA A 175 15.66 -19.58 -10.91
C ALA A 175 16.91 -18.71 -11.10
N ALA A 176 16.97 -17.56 -10.42
CA ALA A 176 18.12 -16.64 -10.43
C ALA A 176 19.20 -17.00 -9.39
N ALA A 177 18.92 -17.90 -8.44
CA ALA A 177 19.82 -18.28 -7.35
C ALA A 177 21.26 -18.70 -7.78
N PRO A 178 21.50 -19.41 -8.91
CA PRO A 178 22.86 -19.78 -9.32
C PRO A 178 23.67 -18.60 -9.90
N ARG A 179 23.00 -17.48 -10.24
CA ARG A 179 23.58 -16.26 -10.82
C ARG A 179 23.46 -15.05 -9.90
N ALA A 180 23.02 -15.23 -8.67
CA ALA A 180 22.79 -14.17 -7.69
C ALA A 180 24.11 -13.60 -7.14
N GLU A 181 24.98 -13.10 -8.01
CA GLU A 181 25.91 -12.05 -7.63
C GLU A 181 25.10 -10.77 -7.45
N GLN A 182 24.66 -10.53 -6.20
CA GLN A 182 24.53 -9.22 -5.56
C GLN A 182 24.05 -8.02 -6.40
N LEU A 183 22.98 -8.16 -7.17
CA LEU A 183 22.29 -7.00 -7.75
C LEU A 183 20.95 -6.85 -7.04
N GLU A 184 20.94 -5.98 -6.02
CA GLU A 184 19.70 -5.40 -5.49
C GLU A 184 19.08 -4.56 -6.61
N ASN A 185 18.17 -5.16 -7.38
CA ASN A 185 17.47 -4.44 -8.43
C ASN A 185 16.27 -3.71 -7.79
N LEU A 186 16.27 -2.39 -7.90
CA LEU A 186 15.16 -1.54 -7.49
C LEU A 186 14.41 -1.09 -8.74
N PHE A 187 13.13 -1.40 -8.82
CA PHE A 187 12.26 -0.85 -9.85
C PHE A 187 11.78 0.53 -9.40
N TYR A 188 12.14 1.57 -10.16
CA TYR A 188 11.60 2.90 -9.93
C TYR A 188 10.10 2.94 -10.28
N VAL A 189 9.30 3.45 -9.36
CA VAL A 189 7.83 3.49 -9.49
C VAL A 189 7.36 4.90 -9.78
N ASP A 190 7.66 5.85 -8.89
CA ASP A 190 7.19 7.23 -9.00
C ASP A 190 7.97 8.18 -8.08
N SER A 191 7.82 9.50 -8.27
CA SER A 191 8.43 10.54 -7.45
C SER A 191 7.47 11.68 -7.17
N GLN A 192 7.51 12.21 -5.95
CA GLN A 192 6.78 13.42 -5.57
C GLN A 192 7.67 14.36 -4.76
N THR A 193 7.63 15.64 -5.09
CA THR A 193 8.37 16.68 -4.36
C THR A 193 7.43 17.52 -3.51
N SER A 194 7.85 17.78 -2.27
CA SER A 194 7.29 18.85 -1.43
C SER A 194 8.28 20.02 -1.39
N THR A 195 7.80 21.23 -1.64
CA THR A 195 8.58 22.46 -1.54
C THR A 195 7.99 23.35 -0.44
N GLN A 196 8.81 24.24 0.12
CA GLN A 196 8.26 25.35 0.89
C GLN A 196 7.30 26.17 -0.01
N PRO A 197 6.15 26.62 0.53
CA PRO A 197 5.26 27.54 -0.17
C PRO A 197 5.89 28.92 -0.38
#